data_AF-A0AAV0SZS6-F1
#
_entry.id   AF-A0AAV0SZS6-F1
#
_cell.length_a   1.000
_cell.length_b   1.000
_cell.length_c   1.000
_cell.angle_alpha   90.00
_cell.angle_beta   90.00
_cell.angle_gamma   90.00
#
_symmetry.space_group_name_H-M   'P 1'
#
loop_
_entity.id
_entity.type
_entity.pdbx_description
1 polymer ?
#
loop_
_entity_poly.entity_id
_entity_poly.type
_entity_poly.pdbx_seq_one_letter_code
_entity_poly.pdbx_strand_id
1 'polypeptide(L)'
;MPSASQSSSKMGATSDTDSEYEILYPGSVATQQLLSDSTFYGKFMPDTDVLSDSLLRFCGSFPVRAAPLIAASLVQRFTDARFNWATKTLQSFLEVVCWSSVTYATYSRYGDVLLALEVGTFVGALMSVCDEVGLEFARGLARVIRNQPGGGDLLQRLGFDVPKNGKAPTDGQEITLIKNVVFGYLGVLAVRSFWENFHDVKFFALLTVCTGVAFVVTAEFFCLWIPTRRVGLTLQSRFTKVAHNWQNHGLRSLVEMLCWTVSTSYLYYTSDDCWWSFRVGTLVAVAASLSSGLDHLIDVDTSYVEETECGFGEERALDDDPIMALAGRVVIAQRALKSFGRVAEEEAMDMYENFAE
;
A
#
# COMPACT_ATOMS: atom_id res chain seq x y z
N MET A 1 7.28 -28.10 -71.09
CA MET A 1 5.89 -27.63 -71.33
C MET A 1 5.17 -28.69 -72.16
N PRO A 2 3.87 -28.97 -71.97
CA PRO A 2 2.84 -28.22 -71.23
C PRO A 2 2.11 -29.04 -70.12
N SER A 3 1.66 -28.39 -69.03
CA SER A 3 0.24 -28.16 -68.58
C SER A 3 -0.57 -29.40 -68.14
N ALA A 4 -1.47 -29.41 -67.15
CA ALA A 4 -1.87 -28.55 -66.04
C ALA A 4 -3.02 -29.30 -65.29
N SER A 5 -3.16 -29.00 -63.99
CA SER A 5 -4.40 -28.95 -63.19
C SER A 5 -4.85 -30.15 -62.31
N GLN A 6 -5.06 -29.76 -61.03
CA GLN A 6 -5.94 -30.28 -59.95
C GLN A 6 -5.54 -31.62 -59.26
N SER A 7 -5.55 -31.74 -57.92
CA SER A 7 -6.53 -31.19 -56.98
C SER A 7 -5.94 -30.88 -55.59
N SER A 8 -6.51 -29.83 -55.01
CA SER A 8 -6.34 -29.31 -53.66
C SER A 8 -7.00 -30.22 -52.61
N SER A 9 -6.29 -30.54 -51.53
CA SER A 9 -6.92 -30.77 -50.23
C SER A 9 -6.18 -29.97 -49.17
N LYS A 10 -6.76 -28.80 -48.85
CA LYS A 10 -6.47 -27.98 -47.68
C LYS A 10 -7.29 -28.52 -46.53
N MET A 11 -6.65 -28.93 -45.43
CA MET A 11 -7.23 -28.85 -44.11
C MET A 11 -6.10 -28.86 -43.08
N GLY A 12 -5.90 -27.72 -42.43
CA GLY A 12 -4.82 -27.49 -41.48
C GLY A 12 -4.87 -26.03 -41.01
N ALA A 13 -5.87 -25.78 -40.17
CA ALA A 13 -6.10 -24.65 -39.27
C ALA A 13 -5.37 -23.32 -39.56
N THR A 14 -6.20 -22.31 -39.83
CA THR A 14 -5.97 -20.89 -39.56
C THR A 14 -5.33 -20.71 -38.18
N SER A 15 -4.06 -20.28 -38.14
CA SER A 15 -3.44 -19.75 -36.93
C SER A 15 -3.96 -18.34 -36.70
N ASP A 16 -4.85 -18.19 -35.73
CA ASP A 16 -5.30 -16.89 -35.25
C ASP A 16 -4.10 -16.08 -34.75
N THR A 17 -3.95 -14.91 -35.35
CA THR A 17 -2.96 -13.85 -35.07
C THR A 17 -3.20 -13.12 -33.74
N ASP A 18 -3.73 -13.81 -32.72
CA ASP A 18 -4.05 -13.22 -31.40
C ASP A 18 -3.11 -13.68 -30.27
N SER A 19 -2.08 -14.49 -30.58
CA SER A 19 -1.14 -15.06 -29.58
C SER A 19 0.20 -14.32 -29.48
N GLU A 20 0.34 -13.13 -30.07
CA GLU A 20 1.64 -12.42 -30.13
C GLU A 20 2.16 -11.97 -28.74
N TYR A 21 1.33 -12.06 -27.69
CA TYR A 21 1.67 -11.69 -26.31
C TYR A 21 1.24 -12.74 -25.28
N GLU A 22 1.25 -14.03 -25.62
CA GLU A 22 1.06 -15.07 -24.61
C GLU A 22 2.31 -15.21 -23.76
N ILE A 23 2.20 -14.99 -22.44
CA ILE A 23 3.31 -15.12 -21.49
C ILE A 23 3.67 -16.61 -21.39
N LEU A 24 4.60 -17.03 -22.23
CA LEU A 24 5.07 -18.41 -22.30
C LEU A 24 5.82 -18.79 -21.01
N TYR A 25 5.29 -19.79 -20.31
CA TYR A 25 5.93 -20.35 -19.11
C TYR A 25 7.22 -21.11 -19.48
N PRO A 26 8.29 -21.01 -18.67
CA PRO A 26 9.48 -21.85 -18.85
C PRO A 26 9.11 -23.31 -18.59
N GLY A 27 8.88 -24.05 -19.67
CA GLY A 27 8.44 -25.46 -19.64
C GLY A 27 7.29 -25.79 -20.61
N SER A 28 6.69 -24.80 -21.29
CA SER A 28 5.67 -25.07 -22.31
C SER A 28 6.28 -25.65 -23.59
N VAL A 29 5.59 -26.59 -24.24
CA VAL A 29 6.02 -27.24 -25.48
C VAL A 29 6.23 -26.23 -26.61
N ALA A 30 5.45 -25.14 -26.62
CA ALA A 30 5.58 -24.05 -27.57
C ALA A 30 6.90 -23.26 -27.38
N THR A 31 7.36 -23.07 -26.14
CA THR A 31 8.65 -22.44 -25.86
C THR A 31 9.82 -23.32 -26.32
N GLN A 32 9.71 -24.64 -26.19
CA GLN A 32 10.74 -25.56 -26.68
C GLN A 32 10.84 -25.56 -28.21
N GLN A 33 9.70 -25.50 -28.91
CA GLN A 33 9.69 -25.38 -30.38
C GLN A 33 10.29 -24.05 -30.86
N LEU A 34 9.98 -22.94 -30.17
CA LEU A 34 10.58 -21.62 -30.47
C LEU A 34 12.10 -21.60 -30.22
N LEU A 35 12.60 -22.31 -29.21
CA LEU A 35 14.02 -22.39 -28.90
C LEU A 35 14.77 -23.31 -29.86
N SER A 36 14.16 -24.42 -30.30
CA SER A 36 14.78 -25.34 -31.28
C SER A 36 14.91 -24.75 -32.68
N ASP A 37 13.99 -23.86 -33.06
CA ASP A 37 14.00 -23.20 -34.36
C ASP A 37 14.95 -21.98 -34.42
N SER A 38 15.51 -21.56 -33.28
CA SER A 38 16.42 -20.41 -33.22
C SER A 38 17.85 -20.78 -33.60
N THR A 39 18.33 -20.23 -34.73
CA THR A 39 19.71 -20.38 -35.20
C THR A 39 20.75 -19.82 -34.23
N PHE A 40 20.36 -18.86 -33.39
CA PHE A 40 21.21 -18.34 -32.31
C PHE A 40 21.37 -19.36 -31.18
N TYR A 41 20.27 -20.00 -30.77
CA TYR A 41 20.25 -20.98 -29.69
C TYR A 41 21.04 -22.23 -30.06
N GLY A 42 20.81 -22.81 -31.25
CA GLY A 42 21.57 -23.98 -31.72
C GLY A 42 23.06 -23.73 -31.96
N LYS A 43 23.48 -22.47 -32.17
CA LYS A 43 24.90 -22.10 -32.39
C LYS A 43 25.66 -21.85 -31.08
N PHE A 44 25.01 -21.29 -30.07
CA PHE A 44 25.65 -20.92 -28.80
C PHE A 44 25.32 -21.86 -27.62
N MET A 45 24.30 -22.70 -27.77
CA MET A 45 23.90 -23.72 -26.80
C MET A 45 23.64 -25.05 -27.51
N PRO A 46 24.70 -25.78 -27.90
CA PRO A 46 24.54 -27.13 -28.44
C PRO A 46 23.89 -28.04 -27.38
N ASP A 47 22.84 -28.75 -27.79
CA ASP A 47 22.09 -29.70 -26.98
C ASP A 47 23.02 -30.80 -26.46
N THR A 48 23.60 -30.66 -25.25
CA THR A 48 24.01 -31.76 -24.33
C THR A 48 24.82 -31.35 -23.11
N ASP A 49 25.25 -30.10 -22.94
CA ASP A 49 26.09 -29.76 -21.78
C ASP A 49 25.25 -29.37 -20.54
N VAL A 50 25.40 -30.12 -19.44
CA VAL A 50 24.81 -29.82 -18.12
C VAL A 50 25.09 -28.37 -17.68
N LEU A 51 26.21 -27.79 -18.16
CA LEU A 51 26.58 -26.40 -17.95
C LEU A 51 25.67 -25.41 -18.66
N SER A 52 25.26 -25.65 -19.92
CA SER A 52 24.38 -24.73 -20.65
C SER A 52 22.97 -24.72 -20.08
N ASP A 53 22.45 -25.88 -19.66
CA ASP A 53 21.16 -25.99 -18.96
C ASP A 53 21.22 -25.33 -17.56
N SER A 54 22.33 -25.50 -16.83
CA SER A 54 22.54 -24.79 -15.55
C SER A 54 22.66 -23.28 -15.73
N LEU A 55 23.29 -22.81 -16.82
CA LEU A 55 23.47 -21.40 -17.11
C LEU A 55 22.14 -20.77 -17.58
N LEU A 56 21.32 -21.50 -18.34
CA LEU A 56 19.95 -21.11 -18.66
C LEU A 56 19.06 -21.04 -17.43
N ARG A 57 19.14 -22.01 -16.52
CA ARG A 57 18.41 -21.99 -15.25
C ARG A 57 18.86 -20.83 -14.37
N PHE A 58 20.15 -20.51 -14.36
CA PHE A 58 20.69 -19.36 -13.66
C PHE A 58 20.21 -18.04 -14.31
N CYS A 59 20.31 -17.88 -15.63
CA CYS A 59 19.82 -16.69 -16.34
C CYS A 59 18.29 -16.53 -16.29
N GLY A 60 17.56 -17.64 -16.22
CA GLY A 60 16.12 -17.67 -16.00
C GLY A 60 15.72 -17.50 -14.54
N SER A 61 16.67 -17.58 -13.60
CA SER A 61 16.38 -17.48 -12.18
C SER A 61 15.90 -16.09 -11.80
N PHE A 62 14.99 -16.05 -10.81
CA PHE A 62 14.49 -14.81 -10.24
C PHE A 62 15.59 -13.80 -9.85
N PRO A 63 16.69 -14.19 -9.15
CA PRO A 63 17.72 -13.22 -8.78
C PRO A 63 18.43 -12.59 -9.98
N VAL A 64 18.67 -13.32 -11.08
CA VAL A 64 19.32 -12.76 -12.28
C VAL A 64 18.39 -11.82 -13.04
N ARG A 65 17.08 -12.10 -13.06
CA ARG A 65 16.07 -11.19 -13.63
C ARG A 65 15.81 -9.97 -12.76
N ALA A 66 15.83 -10.13 -11.44
CA ALA A 66 15.60 -9.07 -10.47
C ALA A 66 16.82 -8.16 -10.30
N ALA A 67 18.05 -8.68 -10.41
CA ALA A 67 19.29 -7.93 -10.22
C ALA A 67 19.38 -6.63 -11.05
N PRO A 68 19.15 -6.60 -12.38
CA PRO A 68 19.20 -5.36 -13.13
C PRO A 68 18.08 -4.38 -12.74
N LEU A 69 16.91 -4.87 -12.34
CA LEU A 69 15.80 -4.03 -11.86
C LEU A 69 16.14 -3.39 -10.51
N ILE A 70 16.71 -4.18 -9.60
CA ILE A 70 17.19 -3.73 -8.28
C ILE A 70 18.32 -2.71 -8.44
N ALA A 71 19.26 -2.97 -9.35
CA ALA A 71 20.35 -2.06 -9.63
C ALA A 71 19.84 -0.75 -10.23
N ALA A 72 18.91 -0.81 -11.20
CA ALA A 72 18.31 0.37 -11.79
C ALA A 72 17.50 1.17 -10.76
N SER A 73 16.72 0.51 -9.90
CA SER A 73 15.95 1.19 -8.84
C SER A 73 16.86 1.84 -7.81
N LEU A 74 17.97 1.19 -7.42
CA LEU A 74 18.96 1.78 -6.52
C LEU A 74 19.66 2.99 -7.16
N VAL A 75 20.09 2.88 -8.42
CA VAL A 75 20.72 4.00 -9.13
C VAL A 75 19.75 5.18 -9.22
N GLN A 76 18.50 4.94 -9.63
CA GLN A 76 17.47 5.97 -9.67
C GLN A 76 17.21 6.59 -8.29
N ARG A 77 17.26 5.79 -7.22
CA ARG A 77 17.12 6.26 -5.84
C ARG A 77 18.18 7.29 -5.46
N PHE A 78 19.43 7.04 -5.82
CA PHE A 78 20.55 7.95 -5.54
C PHE A 78 20.66 9.12 -6.51
N THR A 79 20.38 8.91 -7.80
CA THR A 79 20.52 9.95 -8.83
C THR A 79 19.38 10.96 -8.79
N ASP A 80 18.14 10.51 -8.59
CA ASP A 80 16.94 11.35 -8.67
C ASP A 80 16.36 11.70 -7.30
N ALA A 81 17.22 11.98 -6.32
CA ALA A 81 16.81 12.23 -4.94
C ALA A 81 15.67 13.27 -4.83
N ARG A 82 15.77 14.41 -5.54
CA ARG A 82 14.74 15.46 -5.51
C ARG A 82 13.37 14.96 -5.99
N PHE A 83 13.34 14.15 -7.03
CA PHE A 83 12.11 13.57 -7.56
C PHE A 83 11.51 12.56 -6.59
N ASN A 84 12.37 11.74 -5.96
CA ASN A 84 11.95 10.75 -4.96
C ASN A 84 11.37 11.41 -3.71
N TRP A 85 11.95 12.51 -3.25
CA TRP A 85 11.39 13.28 -2.14
C TRP A 85 10.05 13.94 -2.48
N ALA A 86 9.83 14.32 -3.74
CA ALA A 86 8.58 14.92 -4.19
C ALA A 86 7.46 13.89 -4.38
N THR A 87 7.78 12.69 -4.87
CA THR A 87 6.79 11.65 -5.24
C THR A 87 6.61 10.58 -4.16
N LYS A 88 7.70 10.17 -3.51
CA LYS A 88 7.76 9.08 -2.53
C LYS A 88 8.32 9.60 -1.20
N THR A 89 7.74 10.68 -0.67
CA THR A 89 8.25 11.39 0.52
C THR A 89 8.34 10.51 1.76
N LEU A 90 7.26 9.78 2.12
CA LEU A 90 7.25 8.90 3.30
C LEU A 90 8.33 7.82 3.21
N GLN A 91 8.44 7.16 2.06
CA GLN A 91 9.44 6.14 1.81
C GLN A 91 10.85 6.72 1.98
N SER A 92 11.14 7.85 1.32
CA SER A 92 12.45 8.51 1.40
C SER A 92 12.79 8.96 2.83
N PHE A 93 11.79 9.40 3.60
CA PHE A 93 11.95 9.73 5.00
C PHE A 93 12.31 8.50 5.85
N LEU A 94 11.58 7.40 5.70
CA LEU A 94 11.85 6.16 6.44
C LEU A 94 13.20 5.53 6.05
N GLU A 95 13.60 5.64 4.78
CA GLU A 95 14.94 5.25 4.31
C GLU A 95 16.05 6.03 5.06
N VAL A 96 15.89 7.35 5.21
CA VAL A 96 16.85 8.19 5.96
C VAL A 96 16.84 7.89 7.45
N VAL A 97 15.66 7.69 8.05
CA VAL A 97 15.54 7.32 9.46
C VAL A 97 16.19 5.95 9.72
N CYS A 98 15.96 4.98 8.85
CA CYS A 98 16.62 3.66 8.90
C CYS A 98 18.14 3.79 8.79
N TRP A 99 18.63 4.46 7.74
CA TRP A 99 20.06 4.67 7.52
C TRP A 99 20.73 5.37 8.70
N SER A 100 20.20 6.49 9.16
CA SER A 100 20.78 7.28 10.26
C SER A 100 20.74 6.53 11.59
N SER A 101 19.64 5.85 11.90
CA SER A 101 19.49 5.10 13.16
C SER A 101 20.42 3.88 13.21
N VAL A 102 20.56 3.12 12.13
CA VAL A 102 21.45 1.96 12.06
C VAL A 102 22.91 2.39 12.07
N THR A 103 23.25 3.48 11.37
CA THR A 103 24.60 4.08 11.42
C THR A 103 24.94 4.49 12.86
N TYR A 104 24.03 5.21 13.51
CA TYR A 104 24.22 5.66 14.89
C TYR A 104 24.34 4.48 15.88
N ALA A 105 23.46 3.48 15.76
CA ALA A 105 23.48 2.26 16.55
C ALA A 105 24.82 1.51 16.41
N THR A 106 25.29 1.35 15.18
CA THR A 106 26.57 0.67 14.87
C THR A 106 27.74 1.46 15.44
N TYR A 107 27.76 2.77 15.25
CA TYR A 107 28.81 3.63 15.81
C TYR A 107 28.83 3.59 17.35
N SER A 108 27.66 3.70 17.98
CA SER A 108 27.53 3.65 19.44
C SER A 108 28.04 2.33 20.02
N ARG A 109 27.88 1.21 19.29
CA ARG A 109 28.27 -0.11 19.77
C ARG A 109 29.72 -0.49 19.52
N TYR A 110 30.28 -0.10 18.38
CA TYR A 110 31.62 -0.52 17.91
C TYR A 110 32.66 0.60 17.97
N GLY A 111 32.25 1.88 18.02
CA GLY A 111 33.14 3.04 18.07
C GLY A 111 33.86 3.37 16.76
N ASP A 112 33.61 2.62 15.70
CA ASP A 112 34.23 2.80 14.38
C ASP A 112 33.26 3.48 13.40
N VAL A 113 33.68 4.63 12.87
CA VAL A 113 32.90 5.45 11.93
C VAL A 113 32.82 4.80 10.55
N LEU A 114 33.89 4.17 10.08
CA LEU A 114 33.93 3.54 8.75
C LEU A 114 32.98 2.35 8.72
N LEU A 115 33.10 1.46 9.71
CA LEU A 115 32.19 0.33 9.85
C LEU A 115 30.72 0.78 9.99
N ALA A 116 30.46 1.82 10.77
CA ALA A 116 29.11 2.35 10.95
C ALA A 116 28.51 2.87 9.65
N LEU A 117 29.29 3.60 8.84
CA LEU A 117 28.86 4.09 7.54
C LEU A 117 28.65 2.95 6.54
N GLU A 118 29.53 1.95 6.52
CA GLU A 118 29.38 0.78 5.63
C GLU A 118 28.12 -0.01 5.95
N VAL A 119 27.91 -0.36 7.22
CA VAL A 119 26.73 -1.11 7.68
C VAL A 119 25.47 -0.28 7.46
N GLY A 120 25.48 1.00 7.84
CA GLY A 120 24.35 1.90 7.64
C GLY A 120 23.96 2.02 6.17
N THR A 121 24.94 2.21 5.28
CA THR A 121 24.70 2.32 3.84
C THR A 121 24.17 1.01 3.24
N PHE A 122 24.71 -0.14 3.67
CA PHE A 122 24.21 -1.44 3.23
C PHE A 122 22.75 -1.67 3.65
N VAL A 123 22.41 -1.35 4.91
CA VAL A 123 21.05 -1.50 5.43
C VAL A 123 20.09 -0.48 4.82
N GLY A 124 20.53 0.76 4.59
CA GLY A 124 19.75 1.77 3.88
C GLY A 124 19.46 1.35 2.43
N ALA A 125 20.44 0.81 1.72
CA ALA A 125 20.23 0.25 0.38
C ALA A 125 19.27 -0.95 0.41
N LEU A 126 19.41 -1.85 1.40
CA LEU A 126 18.49 -2.98 1.59
C LEU A 126 17.04 -2.50 1.78
N MET A 127 16.83 -1.49 2.63
CA MET A 127 15.53 -0.87 2.85
C MET A 127 14.91 -0.35 1.54
N SER A 128 15.67 0.44 0.76
CA SER A 128 15.19 0.97 -0.52
C SER A 128 14.77 -0.11 -1.51
N VAL A 129 15.49 -1.24 -1.55
CA VAL A 129 15.12 -2.39 -2.40
C VAL A 129 13.89 -3.10 -1.87
N CYS A 130 13.86 -3.37 -0.56
CA CYS A 130 12.74 -4.06 0.08
C CYS A 130 11.42 -3.28 -0.04
N ASP A 131 11.45 -1.95 0.03
CA ASP A 131 10.27 -1.13 -0.15
C ASP A 131 9.71 -1.23 -1.57
N GLU A 132 10.56 -1.15 -2.60
CA GLU A 132 10.12 -1.24 -3.99
C GLU A 132 9.55 -2.63 -4.29
N VAL A 133 10.24 -3.69 -3.82
CA VAL A 133 9.75 -5.07 -3.95
C VAL A 133 8.44 -5.27 -3.18
N GLY A 134 8.34 -4.73 -1.97
CA GLY A 134 7.13 -4.82 -1.14
C GLY A 134 5.92 -4.12 -1.77
N LEU A 135 6.14 -2.93 -2.35
CA LEU A 135 5.11 -2.19 -3.07
C LEU A 135 4.69 -2.91 -4.36
N GLU A 136 5.64 -3.41 -5.15
CA GLU A 136 5.31 -4.16 -6.37
C GLU A 136 4.59 -5.47 -6.06
N PHE A 137 4.97 -6.14 -4.99
CA PHE A 137 4.26 -7.33 -4.51
C PHE A 137 2.83 -6.99 -4.08
N ALA A 138 2.63 -5.93 -3.29
CA ALA A 138 1.30 -5.48 -2.89
C ALA A 138 0.42 -5.10 -4.09
N ARG A 139 0.99 -4.36 -5.07
CA ARG A 139 0.31 -4.03 -6.34
C ARG A 139 0.02 -5.26 -7.18
N GLY A 140 0.91 -6.25 -7.18
CA GLY A 140 0.73 -7.53 -7.85
C GLY A 140 -0.45 -8.31 -7.27
N LEU A 141 -0.52 -8.42 -5.94
CA LEU A 141 -1.66 -9.03 -5.25
C LEU A 141 -2.97 -8.29 -5.55
N ALA A 142 -2.97 -6.95 -5.49
CA ALA A 142 -4.14 -6.16 -5.82
C ALA A 142 -4.62 -6.39 -7.27
N ARG A 143 -3.69 -6.51 -8.23
CA ARG A 143 -4.00 -6.86 -9.62
C ARG A 143 -4.58 -8.26 -9.77
N VAL A 144 -4.02 -9.24 -9.05
CA VAL A 144 -4.52 -10.62 -9.07
C VAL A 144 -5.95 -10.67 -8.55
N ILE A 145 -6.23 -10.03 -7.40
CA ILE A 145 -7.57 -9.96 -6.81
C ILE A 145 -8.54 -9.27 -7.79
N ARG A 146 -8.13 -8.16 -8.40
CA ARG A 146 -8.97 -7.45 -9.37
C ARG A 146 -9.30 -8.27 -10.61
N ASN A 147 -8.37 -9.08 -11.10
CA ASN A 147 -8.52 -9.87 -12.31
C ASN A 147 -9.37 -11.14 -12.11
N GLN A 148 -9.72 -11.49 -10.87
CA GLN A 148 -10.66 -12.59 -10.59
C GLN A 148 -12.11 -12.17 -10.96
N PRO A 149 -12.94 -13.11 -11.46
CA PRO A 149 -14.34 -12.83 -11.74
C PRO A 149 -15.07 -12.41 -10.46
N GLY A 150 -15.62 -11.19 -10.43
CA GLY A 150 -16.26 -10.60 -9.24
C GLY A 150 -15.31 -9.93 -8.23
N GLY A 151 -13.99 -9.97 -8.44
CA GLY A 151 -13.01 -9.38 -7.52
C GLY A 151 -13.05 -7.84 -7.45
N GLY A 152 -13.42 -7.19 -8.56
CA GLY A 152 -13.65 -5.74 -8.60
C GLY A 152 -14.83 -5.30 -7.73
N ASP A 153 -15.96 -6.03 -7.81
CA ASP A 153 -17.14 -5.76 -6.97
C ASP A 153 -16.83 -6.02 -5.49
N LEU A 154 -16.06 -7.06 -5.20
CA LEU A 154 -15.64 -7.36 -3.84
C LEU A 154 -14.72 -6.27 -3.24
N LEU A 155 -13.74 -5.80 -4.01
CA LEU A 155 -12.87 -4.70 -3.58
C LEU A 155 -13.68 -3.42 -3.33
N GLN A 156 -14.67 -3.12 -4.17
CA GLN A 156 -15.59 -2.01 -3.97
C GLN A 156 -16.44 -2.19 -2.70
N ARG A 157 -17.00 -3.39 -2.47
CA ARG A 157 -17.75 -3.73 -1.23
C ARG A 157 -16.90 -3.62 0.03
N LEU A 158 -15.62 -3.99 -0.03
CA LEU A 158 -14.66 -3.80 1.06
C LEU A 158 -14.28 -2.32 1.27
N GLY A 159 -14.72 -1.44 0.37
CA GLY A 159 -14.47 -0.01 0.42
C GLY A 159 -13.12 0.40 -0.13
N PHE A 160 -12.53 -0.35 -1.06
CA PHE A 160 -11.37 0.11 -1.83
C PHE A 160 -11.80 0.94 -3.01
N ASP A 161 -11.03 1.97 -3.31
CA ASP A 161 -11.22 2.78 -4.51
C ASP A 161 -10.77 1.99 -5.76
N VAL A 162 -11.73 1.35 -6.42
CA VAL A 162 -11.52 0.65 -7.69
C VAL A 162 -12.10 1.50 -8.81
N PRO A 163 -11.26 2.11 -9.67
CA PRO A 163 -11.77 2.94 -10.74
C PRO A 163 -12.50 2.10 -11.80
N LYS A 164 -13.81 2.31 -11.95
CA LYS A 164 -14.68 1.60 -12.91
C LYS A 164 -14.32 1.84 -14.39
N ASN A 165 -13.62 2.93 -14.72
CA ASN A 165 -13.43 3.40 -16.11
C ASN A 165 -11.98 3.47 -16.60
N GLY A 166 -11.05 2.70 -16.05
CA GLY A 166 -9.65 2.68 -16.51
C GLY A 166 -8.88 4.00 -16.27
N LYS A 167 -9.49 4.99 -15.61
CA LYS A 167 -8.74 6.08 -14.97
C LYS A 167 -7.87 5.47 -13.88
N ALA A 168 -6.60 5.86 -13.79
CA ALA A 168 -5.73 5.41 -12.72
C ALA A 168 -6.42 5.69 -11.36
N PRO A 169 -6.26 4.82 -10.34
CA PRO A 169 -6.68 5.14 -8.98
C PRO A 169 -6.16 6.55 -8.66
N THR A 170 -6.97 7.40 -8.03
CA THR A 170 -6.44 8.72 -7.62
C THR A 170 -5.20 8.44 -6.79
N ASP A 171 -4.06 9.00 -7.15
CA ASP A 171 -2.71 8.57 -6.75
C ASP A 171 -2.40 8.81 -5.24
N GLY A 172 -3.41 8.80 -4.37
CA GLY A 172 -3.30 9.03 -2.92
C GLY A 172 -2.72 10.41 -2.57
N GLN A 173 -2.39 11.24 -3.57
CA GLN A 173 -1.60 12.46 -3.41
C GLN A 173 -2.32 13.50 -2.57
N GLU A 174 -3.64 13.44 -2.52
CA GLU A 174 -4.47 14.33 -1.74
C GLU A 174 -4.24 14.17 -0.23
N ILE A 175 -3.79 13.01 0.24
CA ILE A 175 -3.58 12.67 1.67
C ILE A 175 -2.09 12.62 2.03
N THR A 176 -1.21 13.03 1.10
CA THR A 176 0.25 12.86 1.28
C THR A 176 0.75 13.49 2.57
N LEU A 177 0.22 14.64 2.97
CA LEU A 177 0.71 15.36 4.14
C LEU A 177 0.40 14.61 5.43
N ILE A 178 -0.87 14.25 5.67
CA ILE A 178 -1.24 13.54 6.90
C ILE A 178 -0.65 12.13 6.93
N LYS A 179 -0.59 11.44 5.78
CA LYS A 179 0.08 10.15 5.62
C LYS A 179 1.54 10.22 6.07
N ASN A 180 2.29 11.19 5.52
CA ASN A 180 3.71 11.36 5.82
C ASN A 180 3.95 11.67 7.29
N VAL A 181 3.14 12.54 7.90
CA VAL A 181 3.29 12.92 9.30
C VAL A 181 3.00 11.75 10.24
N VAL A 182 1.88 11.05 10.04
CA VAL A 182 1.46 9.96 10.93
C VAL A 182 2.43 8.78 10.82
N PHE A 183 2.68 8.27 9.62
CA PHE A 183 3.55 7.11 9.43
C PHE A 183 5.03 7.44 9.62
N GLY A 184 5.45 8.67 9.31
CA GLY A 184 6.80 9.14 9.61
C GLY A 184 7.04 9.19 11.13
N TYR A 185 6.09 9.72 11.90
CA TYR A 185 6.15 9.74 13.35
C TYR A 185 6.15 8.33 13.96
N LEU A 186 5.25 7.45 13.51
CA LEU A 186 5.21 6.05 13.95
C LEU A 186 6.52 5.32 13.60
N GLY A 187 7.11 5.61 12.43
CA GLY A 187 8.43 5.10 12.04
C GLY A 187 9.51 5.47 13.05
N VAL A 188 9.62 6.75 13.41
CA VAL A 188 10.61 7.22 14.40
C VAL A 188 10.36 6.60 15.78
N LEU A 189 9.10 6.51 16.21
CA LEU A 189 8.75 5.87 17.49
C LEU A 189 9.09 4.38 17.51
N ALA A 190 8.83 3.66 16.42
CA ALA A 190 9.15 2.25 16.30
C ALA A 190 10.66 2.02 16.38
N VAL A 191 11.44 2.80 15.64
CA VAL A 191 12.91 2.74 15.68
C VAL A 191 13.44 3.03 17.08
N ARG A 192 12.91 4.06 17.75
CA ARG A 192 13.28 4.35 19.13
C ARG A 192 12.97 3.17 20.06
N SER A 193 11.76 2.62 19.96
CA SER A 193 11.33 1.47 20.75
C SER A 193 12.22 0.25 20.51
N PHE A 194 12.59 -0.02 19.25
CA PHE A 194 13.49 -1.11 18.93
C PHE A 194 14.88 -0.92 19.55
N TRP A 195 15.40 0.29 19.56
CA TRP A 195 16.70 0.54 20.18
C TRP A 195 16.67 0.37 21.70
N GLU A 196 15.59 0.81 22.35
CA GLU A 196 15.41 0.65 23.79
C GLU A 196 15.28 -0.84 24.20
N ASN A 197 14.68 -1.68 23.36
CA ASN A 197 14.44 -3.10 23.66
C ASN A 197 15.54 -4.05 23.12
N PHE A 198 16.09 -3.77 21.94
CA PHE A 198 17.02 -4.64 21.23
C PHE A 198 18.36 -3.93 21.01
N HIS A 199 19.35 -4.29 21.83
CA HIS A 199 20.70 -3.71 21.79
C HIS A 199 21.63 -4.43 20.79
N ASP A 200 21.16 -5.46 20.09
CA ASP A 200 21.89 -6.10 19.00
C ASP A 200 21.58 -5.40 17.67
N VAL A 201 22.64 -4.82 17.09
CA VAL A 201 22.61 -4.06 15.83
C VAL A 201 22.00 -4.89 14.70
N LYS A 202 22.20 -6.21 14.65
CA LYS A 202 21.69 -7.05 13.55
C LYS A 202 20.17 -7.16 13.60
N PHE A 203 19.62 -7.48 14.77
CA PHE A 203 18.17 -7.58 14.97
C PHE A 203 17.51 -6.20 14.84
N PHE A 204 18.15 -5.16 15.38
CA PHE A 204 17.71 -3.79 15.24
C PHE A 204 17.61 -3.35 13.77
N ALA A 205 18.64 -3.62 12.97
CA ALA A 205 18.65 -3.31 11.55
C ALA A 205 17.54 -4.06 10.79
N LEU A 206 17.40 -5.37 11.01
CA LEU A 206 16.36 -6.17 10.35
C LEU A 206 14.95 -5.71 10.72
N LEU A 207 14.67 -5.48 12.01
CA LEU A 207 13.36 -5.01 12.46
C LEU A 207 13.04 -3.62 11.92
N THR A 208 14.04 -2.73 11.85
CA THR A 208 13.86 -1.38 11.30
C THR A 208 13.51 -1.44 9.82
N VAL A 209 14.21 -2.27 9.03
CA VAL A 209 13.88 -2.49 7.61
C VAL A 209 12.48 -3.07 7.45
N CYS A 210 12.17 -4.17 8.14
CA CYS A 210 10.85 -4.81 8.03
C CYS A 210 9.71 -3.86 8.43
N THR A 211 9.90 -3.08 9.47
CA THR A 211 8.89 -2.13 9.96
C THR A 211 8.73 -0.95 9.02
N GLY A 212 9.83 -0.45 8.45
CA GLY A 212 9.78 0.60 7.44
C GLY A 212 8.95 0.16 6.22
N VAL A 213 9.24 -1.03 5.68
CA VAL A 213 8.49 -1.61 4.54
C VAL A 213 7.03 -1.79 4.91
N ALA A 214 6.75 -2.34 6.09
CA ALA A 214 5.39 -2.53 6.56
C ALA A 214 4.62 -1.20 6.65
N PHE A 215 5.25 -0.13 7.15
CA PHE A 215 4.63 1.20 7.23
C PHE A 215 4.41 1.83 5.85
N VAL A 216 5.34 1.71 4.92
CA VAL A 216 5.14 2.21 3.54
C VAL A 216 3.96 1.49 2.89
N VAL A 217 3.94 0.15 2.94
CA VAL A 217 2.85 -0.66 2.35
C VAL A 217 1.51 -0.36 3.02
N THR A 218 1.48 -0.28 4.35
CA THR A 218 0.25 0.01 5.12
C THR A 218 -0.25 1.42 4.83
N ALA A 219 0.64 2.40 4.67
CA ALA A 219 0.29 3.77 4.35
C ALA A 219 -0.36 3.89 2.97
N GLU A 220 0.19 3.21 1.96
CA GLU A 220 -0.42 3.14 0.63
C GLU A 220 -1.78 2.43 0.68
N PHE A 221 -1.87 1.34 1.43
CA PHE A 221 -3.12 0.61 1.63
C PHE A 221 -4.21 1.50 2.27
N PHE A 222 -3.87 2.29 3.30
CA PHE A 222 -4.83 3.22 3.91
C PHE A 222 -5.26 4.37 2.99
N CYS A 223 -4.40 4.80 2.07
CA CYS A 223 -4.79 5.76 1.04
C CYS A 223 -5.78 5.20 0.02
N LEU A 224 -5.66 3.90 -0.29
CA LEU A 224 -6.57 3.22 -1.23
C LEU A 224 -7.89 2.84 -0.57
N TRP A 225 -7.92 2.67 0.74
CA TRP A 225 -9.12 2.32 1.48
C TRP A 225 -9.97 3.57 1.75
N ILE A 226 -11.18 3.61 1.18
CA ILE A 226 -12.09 4.77 1.16
C ILE A 226 -12.39 5.30 2.57
N PRO A 227 -12.69 4.47 3.60
CA PRO A 227 -12.98 4.98 4.95
C PRO A 227 -11.82 5.77 5.54
N THR A 228 -10.59 5.23 5.48
CA THR A 228 -9.38 5.91 5.95
C THR A 228 -9.03 7.10 5.07
N ARG A 229 -9.28 7.02 3.76
CA ARG A 229 -9.11 8.13 2.83
C ARG A 229 -9.99 9.32 3.21
N ARG A 230 -11.28 9.08 3.50
CA ARG A 230 -12.23 10.11 3.96
C ARG A 230 -11.75 10.77 5.25
N VAL A 231 -11.38 9.97 6.26
CA VAL A 231 -10.84 10.45 7.53
C VAL A 231 -9.60 11.31 7.31
N GLY A 232 -8.64 10.83 6.50
CA GLY A 232 -7.40 11.54 6.20
C GLY A 232 -7.62 12.88 5.51
N LEU A 233 -8.51 12.95 4.53
CA LEU A 233 -8.85 14.19 3.82
C LEU A 233 -9.52 15.21 4.73
N THR A 234 -10.50 14.76 5.53
CA THR A 234 -11.14 15.63 6.52
C THR A 234 -10.08 16.18 7.48
N LEU A 235 -9.26 15.32 8.08
CA LEU A 235 -8.23 15.76 9.03
C LEU A 235 -7.24 16.75 8.41
N GLN A 236 -6.73 16.43 7.22
CA GLN A 236 -5.79 17.30 6.50
C GLN A 236 -6.44 18.63 6.15
N SER A 237 -7.71 18.66 5.73
CA SER A 237 -8.46 19.88 5.47
C SER A 237 -8.59 20.75 6.74
N ARG A 238 -8.87 20.14 7.90
CA ARG A 238 -8.98 20.84 9.19
C ARG A 238 -7.68 21.54 9.57
N PHE A 239 -6.53 20.89 9.38
CA PHE A 239 -5.22 21.46 9.73
C PHE A 239 -4.62 22.40 8.68
N THR A 240 -4.86 22.18 7.39
CA THR A 240 -4.21 22.97 6.32
C THR A 240 -4.99 24.23 5.95
N LYS A 241 -6.32 24.21 6.10
CA LYS A 241 -7.21 25.32 5.71
C LYS A 241 -7.84 26.03 6.91
N VAL A 242 -7.07 26.23 7.98
CA VAL A 242 -7.56 26.79 9.26
C VAL A 242 -8.30 28.11 9.06
N ALA A 243 -7.74 29.05 8.28
CA ALA A 243 -8.35 30.36 8.06
C ALA A 243 -9.73 30.26 7.38
N HIS A 244 -9.87 29.38 6.39
CA HIS A 244 -11.12 29.15 5.68
C HIS A 244 -12.15 28.45 6.58
N ASN A 245 -11.70 27.47 7.37
CA ASN A 245 -12.56 26.76 8.32
C ASN A 245 -13.08 27.70 9.42
N TRP A 246 -12.25 28.65 9.87
CA TRP A 246 -12.67 29.64 10.87
C TRP A 246 -13.72 30.62 10.33
N GLN A 247 -13.62 30.99 9.05
CA GLN A 247 -14.58 31.88 8.40
C GLN A 247 -15.93 31.20 8.16
N ASN A 248 -15.93 29.95 7.72
CA ASN A 248 -17.15 29.23 7.35
C ASN A 248 -17.81 28.50 8.55
N HIS A 249 -16.99 28.01 9.49
CA HIS A 249 -17.43 27.14 10.59
C HIS A 249 -16.79 27.55 11.93
N GLY A 250 -16.79 28.84 12.24
CA GLY A 250 -16.12 29.39 13.43
C GLY A 250 -16.51 28.74 14.76
N LEU A 251 -17.80 28.49 15.01
CA LEU A 251 -18.24 27.85 16.27
C LEU A 251 -17.73 26.42 16.42
N ARG A 252 -17.77 25.62 15.34
CA ARG A 252 -17.24 24.25 15.34
C ARG A 252 -15.74 24.26 15.60
N SER A 253 -14.97 25.06 14.86
CA SER A 253 -13.53 25.15 15.05
C SER A 253 -13.14 25.69 16.44
N LEU A 254 -13.96 26.56 17.04
CA LEU A 254 -13.78 27.01 18.41
C LEU A 254 -13.96 25.85 19.41
N VAL A 255 -15.01 25.04 19.26
CA VAL A 255 -15.23 23.86 20.11
C VAL A 255 -14.10 22.84 19.96
N GLU A 256 -13.66 22.56 18.74
CA GLU A 256 -12.53 21.66 18.47
C GLU A 256 -11.24 22.17 19.15
N MET A 257 -10.94 23.46 19.04
CA MET A 257 -9.78 24.10 19.69
C MET A 257 -9.88 24.13 21.22
N LEU A 258 -11.07 24.40 21.77
CA LEU A 258 -11.29 24.35 23.22
C LEU A 258 -11.16 22.92 23.74
N CYS A 259 -11.70 21.93 23.03
CA CYS A 259 -11.56 20.53 23.38
C CYS A 259 -10.07 20.14 23.47
N TRP A 260 -9.27 20.53 22.47
CA TRP A 260 -7.82 20.33 22.50
C TRP A 260 -7.14 21.06 23.68
N THR A 261 -7.48 22.33 23.90
CA THR A 261 -6.84 23.16 24.94
C THR A 261 -7.18 22.66 26.34
N VAL A 262 -8.44 22.33 26.61
CA VAL A 262 -8.91 21.83 27.90
C VAL A 262 -8.36 20.43 28.18
N SER A 263 -8.43 19.52 27.21
CA SER A 263 -7.87 18.16 27.38
C SER A 263 -6.36 18.20 27.63
N THR A 264 -5.60 18.98 26.85
CA THR A 264 -4.15 19.13 27.04
C THR A 264 -3.82 19.80 28.38
N SER A 265 -4.53 20.87 28.76
CA SER A 265 -4.27 21.53 30.04
C SER A 265 -4.58 20.62 31.23
N TYR A 266 -5.69 19.87 31.17
CA TYR A 266 -6.08 18.91 32.21
C TYR A 266 -5.06 17.77 32.35
N LEU A 267 -4.63 17.20 31.22
CA LEU A 267 -3.65 16.11 31.22
C LEU A 267 -2.27 16.58 31.65
N TYR A 268 -1.90 17.82 31.36
CA TYR A 268 -0.66 18.42 31.84
C TYR A 268 -0.69 18.59 33.36
N TYR A 269 -1.77 19.13 33.89
CA TYR A 269 -1.96 19.28 35.33
C TYR A 269 -1.94 17.93 36.07
N THR A 270 -2.42 16.86 35.44
CA THR A 270 -2.50 15.53 36.07
C THR A 270 -1.19 14.75 35.99
N SER A 271 -0.41 14.94 34.92
CA SER A 271 0.73 14.07 34.60
C SER A 271 2.08 14.73 34.77
N ASP A 272 2.13 16.06 34.94
CA ASP A 272 3.33 16.92 34.92
C ASP A 272 4.21 16.83 33.64
N ASP A 273 3.89 15.90 32.73
CA ASP A 273 4.58 15.67 31.47
C ASP A 273 3.90 16.40 30.31
N CYS A 274 4.52 17.51 29.88
CA CYS A 274 4.05 18.33 28.77
C CYS A 274 3.93 17.53 27.45
N TRP A 275 4.90 16.66 27.15
CA TRP A 275 4.95 15.93 25.89
C TRP A 275 3.92 14.81 25.80
N TRP A 276 3.68 14.10 26.90
CA TRP A 276 2.64 13.08 26.97
C TRP A 276 1.25 13.71 26.88
N SER A 277 1.03 14.79 27.64
CA SER A 277 -0.21 15.56 27.60
C SER A 277 -0.53 16.06 26.19
N PHE A 278 0.44 16.66 25.49
CA PHE A 278 0.25 17.14 24.12
C PHE A 278 -0.18 16.02 23.17
N ARG A 279 0.47 14.84 23.23
CA ARG A 279 0.13 13.68 22.39
C ARG A 279 -1.31 13.22 22.61
N VAL A 280 -1.70 13.00 23.86
CA VAL A 280 -3.05 12.53 24.19
C VAL A 280 -4.08 13.61 23.90
N GLY A 281 -3.79 14.88 24.20
CA GLY A 281 -4.65 16.01 23.85
C GLY A 281 -4.89 16.11 22.34
N THR A 282 -3.86 15.92 21.51
CA THR A 282 -4.04 15.88 20.04
C THR A 282 -4.91 14.71 19.58
N LEU A 283 -4.84 13.54 20.23
CA LEU A 283 -5.72 12.41 19.90
C LEU A 283 -7.19 12.72 20.23
N VAL A 284 -7.45 13.37 21.38
CA VAL A 284 -8.78 13.82 21.76
C VAL A 284 -9.32 14.85 20.75
N ALA A 285 -8.49 15.80 20.33
CA ALA A 285 -8.88 16.78 19.32
C ALA A 285 -9.20 16.14 17.97
N VAL A 286 -8.38 15.17 17.52
CA VAL A 286 -8.66 14.38 16.32
C VAL A 286 -10.00 13.66 16.43
N ALA A 287 -10.28 13.01 17.57
CA ALA A 287 -11.55 12.34 17.79
C ALA A 287 -12.73 13.33 17.74
N ALA A 288 -12.60 14.49 18.38
CA ALA A 288 -13.62 15.55 18.35
C ALA A 288 -13.85 16.13 16.95
N SER A 289 -12.78 16.33 16.17
CA SER A 289 -12.88 16.79 14.78
C SER A 289 -13.59 15.78 13.89
N LEU A 290 -13.38 14.48 14.12
CA LEU A 290 -14.04 13.40 13.39
C LEU A 290 -15.51 13.22 13.81
N SER A 291 -15.81 13.32 15.11
CA SER A 291 -17.18 13.24 15.62
C SER A 291 -18.04 14.42 15.18
N SER A 292 -17.42 15.58 14.91
CA SER A 292 -18.14 16.76 14.41
C SER A 292 -18.58 16.63 12.93
N GLY A 293 -18.29 15.50 12.27
CA GLY A 293 -18.76 15.16 10.93
C GLY A 293 -17.65 15.09 9.89
N LEU A 294 -17.75 14.09 9.00
CA LEU A 294 -16.84 13.90 7.85
C LEU A 294 -17.27 14.78 6.67
N ASP A 295 -16.29 15.29 5.92
CA ASP A 295 -16.56 16.07 4.71
C ASP A 295 -17.16 15.16 3.60
N HIS A 296 -18.23 15.63 2.93
CA HIS A 296 -18.83 14.91 1.80
C HIS A 296 -17.88 14.87 0.61
N LEU A 297 -17.50 13.66 0.20
CA LEU A 297 -16.74 13.41 -1.04
C LEU A 297 -17.72 13.05 -2.15
N ILE A 298 -17.89 13.98 -3.10
CA ILE A 298 -18.84 13.90 -4.23
C ILE A 298 -18.64 12.63 -5.07
N ASP A 299 -17.41 12.13 -5.19
CA ASP A 299 -17.06 10.92 -5.97
C ASP A 299 -17.47 9.60 -5.30
N VAL A 300 -17.80 9.61 -4.00
CA VAL A 300 -18.13 8.38 -3.24
C VAL A 300 -19.63 8.27 -2.98
N ASP A 301 -20.37 9.38 -2.88
CA ASP A 301 -21.84 9.31 -2.74
C ASP A 301 -22.53 8.89 -4.04
N THR A 302 -21.94 9.18 -5.19
CA THR A 302 -22.47 8.73 -6.49
C THR A 302 -22.39 7.21 -6.66
N SER A 303 -21.37 6.53 -6.11
CA SER A 303 -21.27 5.07 -6.16
C SER A 303 -22.20 4.36 -5.17
N TYR A 304 -22.43 4.95 -4.00
CA TYR A 304 -23.37 4.41 -3.00
C TYR A 304 -24.84 4.54 -3.43
N VAL A 305 -25.22 5.63 -4.12
CA VAL A 305 -26.60 5.82 -4.59
C VAL A 305 -26.97 4.82 -5.68
N GLU A 306 -26.06 4.45 -6.58
CA GLU A 306 -26.30 3.42 -7.60
C GLU A 306 -26.45 1.99 -7.02
N GLU A 307 -25.77 1.64 -5.93
CA GLU A 307 -25.83 0.29 -5.34
C GLU A 307 -27.18 -0.05 -4.70
N THR A 308 -27.91 0.95 -4.20
CA THR A 308 -29.21 0.72 -3.54
C THR A 308 -30.26 0.17 -4.51
N GLU A 309 -30.09 0.36 -5.83
CA GLU A 309 -31.03 -0.11 -6.85
C GLU A 309 -30.69 -1.50 -7.44
N CYS A 310 -29.49 -2.06 -7.22
CA CYS A 310 -29.04 -3.31 -7.84
C CYS A 310 -28.69 -4.47 -6.88
N GLY A 311 -29.20 -4.45 -5.64
CA GLY A 311 -28.70 -5.31 -4.56
C GLY A 311 -29.51 -6.55 -4.14
N PHE A 312 -30.52 -7.01 -4.88
CA PHE A 312 -31.38 -8.13 -4.43
C PHE A 312 -31.21 -9.46 -5.22
N GLY A 313 -30.36 -9.49 -6.25
CA GLY A 313 -30.35 -10.59 -7.24
C GLY A 313 -29.29 -11.69 -7.12
N GLU A 314 -28.15 -11.45 -6.47
CA GLU A 314 -26.93 -12.27 -6.74
C GLU A 314 -26.26 -12.92 -5.51
N GLU A 315 -26.98 -13.12 -4.41
CA GLU A 315 -26.44 -13.77 -3.20
C GLU A 315 -26.24 -15.30 -3.29
N ARG A 316 -26.40 -15.95 -4.46
CA ARG A 316 -26.38 -17.43 -4.56
C ARG A 316 -25.20 -18.07 -5.29
N ALA A 317 -24.23 -17.32 -5.82
CA ALA A 317 -23.28 -17.89 -6.81
C ALA A 317 -21.80 -18.01 -6.38
N LEU A 318 -21.41 -17.72 -5.13
CA LEU A 318 -20.01 -17.37 -4.81
C LEU A 318 -19.31 -18.21 -3.70
N ASP A 319 -19.81 -19.40 -3.37
CA ASP A 319 -19.32 -20.19 -2.22
C ASP A 319 -18.07 -21.08 -2.47
N ASP A 320 -17.53 -21.17 -3.69
CA ASP A 320 -16.46 -22.15 -3.99
C ASP A 320 -15.01 -21.66 -3.77
N ASP A 321 -14.77 -20.37 -3.51
CA ASP A 321 -13.41 -19.82 -3.33
C ASP A 321 -13.07 -19.45 -1.87
N PRO A 322 -11.96 -19.97 -1.29
CA PRO A 322 -11.62 -19.74 0.12
C PRO A 322 -11.29 -18.28 0.46
N ILE A 323 -10.78 -17.51 -0.51
CA ILE A 323 -10.52 -16.07 -0.36
C ILE A 323 -11.84 -15.30 -0.37
N MET A 324 -12.81 -15.75 -1.17
CA MET A 324 -14.15 -15.17 -1.28
C MET A 324 -14.96 -15.40 0.01
N ALA A 325 -14.84 -16.60 0.59
CA ALA A 325 -15.44 -16.94 1.88
C ALA A 325 -14.86 -16.09 3.03
N LEU A 326 -13.55 -15.83 3.03
CA LEU A 326 -12.90 -14.96 4.02
C LEU A 326 -13.41 -13.51 3.88
N ALA A 327 -13.47 -13.00 2.65
CA ALA A 327 -13.94 -11.65 2.38
C ALA A 327 -15.44 -11.47 2.72
N GLY A 328 -16.28 -12.47 2.43
CA GLY A 328 -17.67 -12.49 2.85
C GLY A 328 -17.84 -12.40 4.37
N ARG A 329 -17.01 -13.10 5.14
CA ARG A 329 -16.99 -12.99 6.62
C ARG A 329 -16.57 -11.61 7.11
N VAL A 330 -15.62 -10.96 6.44
CA VAL A 330 -15.20 -9.59 6.76
C VAL A 330 -16.33 -8.58 6.48
N VAL A 331 -17.06 -8.74 5.38
CA VAL A 331 -18.22 -7.89 5.05
C VAL A 331 -19.35 -8.06 6.08
N ILE A 332 -19.61 -9.28 6.54
CA ILE A 332 -20.59 -9.55 7.60
C ILE A 332 -20.15 -8.86 8.91
N ALA A 333 -18.86 -8.97 9.28
CA ALA A 333 -18.32 -8.30 10.46
C ALA A 333 -18.44 -6.77 10.35
N GLN A 334 -18.20 -6.19 9.17
CA GLN A 334 -18.34 -4.76 8.92
C GLN A 334 -19.80 -4.28 9.03
N ARG A 335 -20.77 -5.05 8.52
CA ARG A 335 -22.21 -4.74 8.68
C ARG A 335 -22.64 -4.85 10.14
N ALA A 336 -22.15 -5.85 10.87
CA ALA A 336 -22.40 -5.98 12.31
C ALA A 336 -21.84 -4.78 13.08
N LEU A 337 -20.63 -4.31 12.74
CA LEU A 337 -20.02 -3.15 13.39
C LEU A 337 -20.79 -1.84 13.11
N LYS A 338 -21.24 -1.65 11.86
CA LYS A 338 -22.05 -0.48 11.47
C LYS A 338 -23.43 -0.46 12.14
N SER A 339 -24.09 -1.62 12.22
CA SER A 339 -25.39 -1.72 12.91
C SER A 339 -25.24 -1.49 14.41
N PHE A 340 -24.20 -2.01 15.03
CA PHE A 340 -23.89 -1.72 16.44
C PHE A 340 -23.60 -0.24 16.67
N GLY A 341 -22.84 0.41 15.77
CA GLY A 341 -22.57 1.85 15.84
C GLY A 341 -23.85 2.69 15.75
N ARG A 342 -24.79 2.33 14.87
CA ARG A 342 -26.08 3.02 14.76
C ARG A 342 -26.98 2.81 15.98
N VAL A 343 -27.00 1.60 16.54
CA VAL A 343 -27.76 1.33 17.77
C VAL A 343 -27.19 2.12 18.95
N ALA A 344 -25.86 2.20 19.05
CA ALA A 344 -25.20 3.01 20.07
C ALA A 344 -25.45 4.53 19.88
N GLU A 345 -25.55 4.99 18.63
CA GLU A 345 -25.88 6.38 18.30
C GLU A 345 -27.34 6.70 18.64
N GLU A 346 -28.29 5.79 18.34
CA GLU A 346 -29.70 5.92 18.71
C GLU A 346 -29.90 5.88 20.24
N GLU A 347 -29.19 5.00 20.96
CA GLU A 347 -29.23 4.93 22.42
C GLU A 347 -28.60 6.17 23.08
N ALA A 348 -27.53 6.71 22.50
CA ALA A 348 -26.91 7.96 22.96
C ALA A 348 -27.83 9.17 22.75
N MET A 349 -28.58 9.22 21.65
CA MET A 349 -29.57 10.26 21.37
C MET A 349 -30.78 10.16 22.30
N ASP A 350 -31.29 8.95 22.55
CA ASP A 350 -32.41 8.71 23.48
C ASP A 350 -32.05 9.06 24.95
N MET A 351 -30.80 8.81 25.36
CA MET A 351 -30.29 9.28 26.65
C MET A 351 -30.21 10.81 26.72
N TYR A 352 -29.87 11.48 25.62
CA TYR A 352 -29.75 12.94 25.59
C TYR A 352 -31.13 13.63 25.64
N GLU A 353 -32.14 13.04 25.01
CA GLU A 353 -33.52 13.54 25.03
C GLU A 353 -34.19 13.32 26.40
N ASN A 354 -33.96 12.17 27.05
CA ASN A 354 -34.49 11.89 28.39
C ASN A 354 -33.80 12.67 29.52
N PHE A 355 -32.65 13.32 29.27
CA PHE A 355 -31.99 14.22 30.23
C PHE A 355 -32.53 15.66 30.17
N ALA A 356 -33.38 15.98 29.19
CA ALA A 356 -33.94 17.32 28.98
C ALA A 356 -35.38 17.50 29.54
N GLU A 357 -35.99 16.43 30.05
CA GLU A 357 -37.18 16.45 30.93
C GLU A 357 -36.76 16.39 32.41
#